data_AF-A0A6F8YI17-F1
#
_entry.id   AF-A0A6F8YI17-F1
#
_cell.length_a   1.000
_cell.length_b   1.000
_cell.length_c   1.000
_cell.angle_alpha   90.00
_cell.angle_beta   90.00
_cell.angle_gamma   90.00
#
_symmetry.space_group_name_H-M   'P 1'
#
loop_
_entity.id
_entity.type
_entity.pdbx_description
1 polymer ?
#
loop_
_entity_poly.entity_id
_entity_poly.type
_entity_poly.pdbx_seq_one_letter_code
_entity_poly.pdbx_strand_id
1 'polypeptide(L)'
;MAVVEAGGYGTTVASAATAKVTEAARAAETLAEVTPLVEVCLLADLPEATPAVLRALDTRAALDTDVAHLMGAVPPLARTLRYGDVRGTDVSALRTVTEGLMVRICVGLPGAVASLSDEAAASLRTHIDAVHSALALLASEGSGGTAEAGLDQPEMRERWLDTLGGLAASDQIHGLITGRLTRLLYDAGRLDAAETRRRMSLVLTVGTPPAHAAHWVEGFLAGGGLLLVHDAALLSLVDEWLSAVAGDSFTDVLPLLRRTFGTFAPPERRSIGERVRGGVASSEPVVARLDRERAALVLPTLSTLLGREIRHG
;
A
#
# COMPACT_ATOMS: atom_id res chain seq x y z
N MET A 1 33.32 18.97 -26.09
CA MET A 1 33.40 17.50 -25.99
C MET A 1 32.04 16.83 -25.77
N ALA A 2 31.17 17.36 -24.90
CA ALA A 2 29.83 16.78 -24.65
C ALA A 2 28.96 16.51 -25.90
N VAL A 3 29.06 17.34 -26.95
CA VAL A 3 28.29 17.15 -28.20
C VAL A 3 28.90 16.06 -29.11
N VAL A 4 30.21 15.81 -29.02
CA VAL A 4 30.91 14.79 -29.84
C VAL A 4 30.73 13.40 -29.24
N GLU A 5 30.75 13.27 -27.91
CA GLU A 5 30.37 12.02 -27.23
C GLU A 5 28.89 11.67 -27.43
N ALA A 6 28.01 12.67 -27.50
CA ALA A 6 26.59 12.47 -27.81
C ALA A 6 26.34 11.95 -29.24
N GLY A 7 27.23 12.27 -30.19
CA GLY A 7 27.11 11.81 -31.58
C GLY A 7 27.23 10.29 -31.76
N GLY A 8 27.86 9.58 -30.81
CA GLY A 8 27.91 8.12 -30.80
C GLY A 8 26.58 7.45 -30.44
N TYR A 9 25.67 8.19 -29.82
CA TYR A 9 24.36 7.67 -29.39
C TYR A 9 23.25 7.92 -30.40
N GLY A 10 23.42 8.87 -31.31
CA GLY A 10 22.45 9.13 -32.37
C GLY A 10 22.58 10.53 -32.96
N THR A 11 21.96 10.71 -34.13
CA THR A 11 21.96 11.99 -34.85
C THR A 11 20.82 12.92 -34.44
N THR A 12 19.87 12.43 -33.62
CA THR A 12 18.78 13.21 -33.01
C THR A 12 18.74 13.01 -31.51
N VAL A 13 18.13 13.94 -30.78
CA VAL A 13 17.93 13.83 -29.31
C VAL A 13 17.15 12.56 -28.97
N ALA A 14 16.09 12.25 -29.71
CA ALA A 14 15.30 11.04 -29.51
C ALA A 14 16.16 9.76 -29.68
N SER A 15 16.90 9.65 -30.80
CA SER A 15 17.77 8.48 -31.03
C SER A 15 18.87 8.35 -29.97
N ALA A 16 19.47 9.47 -29.54
CA ALA A 16 20.51 9.46 -28.52
C ALA A 16 19.96 9.07 -27.13
N ALA A 17 18.78 9.58 -26.77
CA ALA A 17 18.10 9.20 -25.54
C ALA A 17 17.70 7.71 -25.55
N THR A 18 17.12 7.21 -26.65
CA THR A 18 16.79 5.79 -26.83
C THR A 18 18.02 4.90 -26.66
N ALA A 19 19.14 5.24 -27.30
CA ALA A 19 20.38 4.48 -27.20
C ALA A 19 20.94 4.48 -25.77
N LYS A 20 20.93 5.64 -25.09
CA LYS A 20 21.38 5.78 -23.70
C LYS A 20 20.53 4.97 -22.72
N VAL A 21 19.21 5.03 -22.84
CA VAL A 21 18.30 4.27 -21.98
C VAL A 21 18.46 2.77 -22.24
N THR A 22 18.61 2.36 -23.49
CA THR A 22 18.83 0.95 -23.85
C THR A 22 20.16 0.42 -23.33
N GLU A 23 21.23 1.22 -23.40
CA GLU A 23 22.53 0.88 -22.81
C GLU A 23 22.42 0.74 -21.28
N ALA A 24 21.80 1.73 -20.62
CA ALA A 24 21.59 1.69 -19.17
C ALA A 24 20.77 0.46 -18.75
N ALA A 25 19.71 0.11 -19.48
CA ALA A 25 18.90 -1.06 -19.20
C ALA A 25 19.68 -2.38 -19.34
N ARG A 26 20.64 -2.46 -20.27
CA ARG A 26 21.52 -3.62 -20.43
C ARG A 26 22.55 -3.70 -19.30
N ALA A 27 23.05 -2.56 -18.85
CA ALA A 27 24.06 -2.46 -17.80
C ALA A 27 23.49 -2.62 -16.38
N ALA A 28 22.20 -2.35 -16.19
CA ALA A 28 21.55 -2.45 -14.89
C ALA A 28 21.59 -3.89 -14.36
N GLU A 29 22.11 -4.06 -13.15
CA GLU A 29 22.25 -5.35 -12.46
C GLU A 29 21.06 -5.63 -11.53
N THR A 30 20.35 -4.58 -11.11
CA THR A 30 19.28 -4.67 -10.10
C THR A 30 17.93 -4.16 -10.61
N LEU A 31 16.85 -4.59 -9.96
CA LEU A 31 15.51 -4.04 -10.19
C LEU A 31 15.44 -2.53 -9.91
N ALA A 32 16.16 -2.07 -8.88
CA ALA A 32 16.20 -0.66 -8.49
C ALA A 32 16.82 0.24 -9.58
N GLU A 33 17.72 -0.29 -10.40
CA GLU A 33 18.33 0.42 -11.53
C GLU A 33 17.45 0.43 -12.77
N VAL A 34 16.75 -0.68 -13.06
CA VAL A 34 15.89 -0.77 -14.26
C VAL A 34 14.58 -0.01 -14.09
N THR A 35 13.98 -0.05 -12.90
CA THR A 35 12.64 0.50 -12.67
C THR A 35 12.51 2.00 -13.00
N PRO A 36 13.48 2.87 -12.63
CA PRO A 36 13.47 4.28 -13.03
C PRO A 36 13.55 4.49 -14.55
N LEU A 37 14.18 3.57 -15.30
CA LEU A 37 14.27 3.68 -16.76
C LEU A 37 12.89 3.52 -17.43
N VAL A 38 11.97 2.79 -16.81
CA VAL A 38 10.58 2.70 -17.29
C VAL A 38 9.89 4.06 -17.19
N GLU A 39 10.05 4.75 -16.07
CA GLU A 39 9.53 6.12 -15.88
C GLU A 39 10.15 7.07 -16.92
N VAL A 40 11.47 6.97 -17.17
CA VAL A 40 12.15 7.78 -18.20
C VAL A 40 11.57 7.52 -19.59
N CYS A 41 11.38 6.26 -19.99
CA CYS A 41 10.80 5.92 -21.29
C CYS A 41 9.43 6.56 -21.51
N LEU A 42 8.58 6.58 -20.47
CA LEU A 42 7.23 7.11 -20.58
C LEU A 42 7.18 8.64 -20.48
N LEU A 43 8.01 9.26 -19.64
CA LEU A 43 8.06 10.70 -19.51
C LEU A 43 8.70 11.37 -20.74
N ALA A 44 9.69 10.72 -21.34
CA ALA A 44 10.41 11.22 -22.50
C ALA A 44 9.83 10.76 -23.85
N ASP A 45 8.73 9.99 -23.84
CA ASP A 45 8.07 9.43 -25.03
C ASP A 45 9.05 8.67 -25.94
N LEU A 46 9.71 7.65 -25.36
CA LEU A 46 10.73 6.82 -26.02
C LEU A 46 10.21 5.39 -26.30
N PRO A 47 9.22 5.19 -27.19
CA PRO A 47 8.60 3.88 -27.42
C PRO A 47 9.58 2.84 -27.96
N GLU A 48 10.65 3.25 -28.64
CA GLU A 48 11.69 2.35 -29.17
C GLU A 48 12.58 1.75 -28.07
N ALA A 49 12.75 2.45 -26.93
CA ALA A 49 13.54 1.95 -25.80
C ALA A 49 12.71 1.03 -24.89
N THR A 50 11.40 1.23 -24.82
CA THR A 50 10.48 0.52 -23.91
C THR A 50 10.64 -1.01 -23.95
N PRO A 51 10.68 -1.69 -25.13
CA PRO A 51 10.84 -3.14 -25.17
C PRO A 51 12.15 -3.64 -24.54
N ALA A 52 13.24 -2.88 -24.66
CA ALA A 52 14.52 -3.26 -24.08
C ALA A 52 14.51 -3.11 -22.55
N VAL A 53 13.93 -2.03 -22.05
CA VAL A 53 13.77 -1.79 -20.60
C VAL A 53 12.86 -2.83 -19.98
N LEU A 54 11.71 -3.14 -20.58
CA LEU A 54 10.78 -4.14 -20.05
C LEU A 54 11.38 -5.56 -20.04
N ARG A 55 12.17 -5.93 -21.06
CA ARG A 55 12.92 -7.20 -21.03
C ARG A 55 13.96 -7.24 -19.93
N ALA A 56 14.69 -6.15 -19.72
CA ALA A 56 15.64 -6.05 -18.61
C ALA A 56 14.93 -6.18 -17.26
N LEU A 57 13.78 -5.50 -17.10
CA LEU A 57 12.97 -5.55 -15.89
C LEU A 57 12.48 -6.97 -15.61
N ASP A 58 11.90 -7.63 -16.60
CA ASP A 58 11.42 -9.01 -16.47
C ASP A 58 12.57 -9.99 -16.15
N THR A 59 13.72 -9.82 -16.81
CA THR A 59 14.92 -10.63 -16.55
C THR A 59 15.42 -10.46 -15.11
N ARG A 60 15.52 -9.21 -14.62
CA ARG A 60 15.94 -8.95 -13.23
C ARG A 60 14.88 -9.46 -12.24
N ALA A 61 13.60 -9.24 -12.51
CA ALA A 61 12.49 -9.74 -11.70
C ALA A 61 12.44 -11.27 -11.60
N ALA A 62 12.87 -11.98 -12.64
CA ALA A 62 12.92 -13.44 -12.65
C ALA A 62 14.13 -14.01 -11.89
N LEU A 63 15.23 -13.26 -11.80
CA LEU A 63 16.47 -13.68 -11.13
C LEU A 63 16.55 -13.24 -9.67
N ASP A 64 15.82 -12.19 -9.28
CA ASP A 64 15.83 -11.68 -7.92
C ASP A 64 14.96 -12.54 -7.00
N THR A 65 15.59 -13.14 -6.00
CA THR A 65 14.94 -13.98 -4.99
C THR A 65 14.62 -13.22 -3.70
N ASP A 66 15.08 -11.98 -3.55
CA ASP A 66 14.83 -11.18 -2.36
C ASP A 66 13.49 -10.46 -2.48
N VAL A 67 12.54 -10.86 -1.64
CA VAL A 67 11.19 -10.26 -1.67
C VAL A 67 11.22 -8.76 -1.41
N ALA A 68 12.14 -8.24 -0.60
CA ALA A 68 12.21 -6.82 -0.30
C ALA A 68 12.57 -6.01 -1.55
N HIS A 69 13.46 -6.53 -2.40
CA HIS A 69 13.77 -5.93 -3.70
C HIS A 69 12.56 -5.94 -4.63
N LEU A 70 11.86 -7.09 -4.73
CA LEU A 70 10.64 -7.19 -5.55
C LEU A 70 9.59 -6.18 -5.08
N MET A 71 9.35 -6.10 -3.76
CA MET A 71 8.40 -5.15 -3.17
C MET A 71 8.82 -3.70 -3.37
N GLY A 72 10.12 -3.39 -3.37
CA GLY A 72 10.66 -2.07 -3.66
C GLY A 72 10.39 -1.60 -5.10
N ALA A 73 10.28 -2.53 -6.06
CA ALA A 73 9.98 -2.21 -7.46
C ALA A 73 8.49 -1.88 -7.70
N VAL A 74 7.56 -2.39 -6.89
CA VAL A 74 6.11 -2.24 -7.15
C VAL A 74 5.62 -0.78 -7.10
N PRO A 75 5.94 0.03 -6.07
CA PRO A 75 5.43 1.40 -5.99
C PRO A 75 5.77 2.30 -7.19
N PRO A 76 7.03 2.38 -7.67
CA PRO A 76 7.32 3.14 -8.89
C PRO A 76 6.56 2.60 -10.10
N LEU A 77 6.54 1.28 -10.35
CA LEU A 77 5.80 0.69 -11.47
C LEU A 77 4.30 1.00 -11.43
N ALA A 78 3.68 0.98 -10.25
CA ALA A 78 2.27 1.34 -10.08
C ALA A 78 1.98 2.81 -10.43
N ARG A 79 2.87 3.75 -10.05
CA ARG A 79 2.75 5.16 -10.45
C ARG A 79 2.90 5.30 -11.96
N THR A 80 3.84 4.56 -12.55
CA THR A 80 4.08 4.53 -13.99
C THR A 80 2.87 4.01 -14.76
N LEU A 81 2.26 2.92 -14.31
CA LEU A 81 1.03 2.36 -14.87
C LEU A 81 -0.12 3.37 -14.81
N ARG A 82 -0.30 4.04 -13.65
CA ARG A 82 -1.31 5.10 -13.50
C ARG A 82 -1.09 6.25 -14.47
N TYR A 83 0.15 6.66 -14.67
CA TYR A 83 0.46 7.77 -15.56
C TYR A 83 0.33 7.42 -17.05
N GLY A 84 0.68 6.19 -17.42
CA GLY A 84 0.53 5.68 -18.79
C GLY A 84 -0.94 5.62 -19.23
N ASP A 85 -1.83 5.20 -18.34
CA ASP A 85 -3.28 5.20 -18.58
C ASP A 85 -3.81 6.62 -18.87
N VAL A 86 -3.42 7.60 -18.06
CA VAL A 86 -3.78 9.02 -18.24
C VAL A 86 -3.31 9.59 -19.59
N ARG A 87 -2.23 9.03 -20.16
CA ARG A 87 -1.66 9.48 -21.45
C ARG A 87 -2.08 8.64 -22.65
N GLY A 88 -2.87 7.59 -22.45
CA GLY A 88 -3.23 6.63 -23.51
C GLY A 88 -2.02 5.87 -24.07
N THR A 89 -0.94 5.73 -23.28
CA THR A 89 0.23 4.94 -23.68
C THR A 89 -0.04 3.46 -23.40
N ASP A 90 0.30 2.59 -24.36
CA ASP A 90 0.20 1.15 -24.14
C ASP A 90 1.19 0.71 -23.05
N VAL A 91 0.64 0.33 -21.89
CA VAL A 91 1.36 -0.17 -20.72
C VAL A 91 1.04 -1.63 -20.41
N SER A 92 0.48 -2.37 -21.38
CA SER A 92 0.12 -3.79 -21.22
C SER A 92 1.30 -4.66 -20.75
N ALA A 93 2.45 -4.55 -21.41
CA ALA A 93 3.64 -5.30 -21.04
C ALA A 93 4.19 -4.93 -19.65
N LEU A 94 4.07 -3.66 -19.24
CA LEU A 94 4.43 -3.22 -17.89
C LEU A 94 3.48 -3.81 -16.83
N ARG A 95 2.20 -3.91 -17.16
CA ARG A 95 1.19 -4.53 -16.32
C ARG A 95 1.50 -6.01 -16.10
N THR A 96 1.81 -6.76 -17.16
CA THR A 96 2.21 -8.18 -17.07
C THR A 96 3.43 -8.38 -16.17
N VAL A 97 4.46 -7.53 -16.28
CA VAL A 97 5.65 -7.63 -15.40
C VAL A 97 5.29 -7.34 -13.93
N THR A 98 4.45 -6.33 -13.69
CA THR A 98 3.98 -5.97 -12.34
C THR A 98 3.14 -7.11 -11.73
N GLU A 99 2.28 -7.75 -12.52
CA GLU A 99 1.55 -8.95 -12.12
C GLU A 99 2.50 -10.09 -11.74
N GLY A 100 3.50 -10.37 -12.56
CA GLY A 100 4.53 -11.38 -12.28
C GLY A 100 5.29 -11.11 -10.97
N LEU A 101 5.65 -9.85 -10.71
CA LEU A 101 6.26 -9.42 -9.45
C LEU A 101 5.33 -9.69 -8.26
N MET A 102 4.05 -9.32 -8.37
CA MET A 102 3.09 -9.51 -7.29
C MET A 102 2.86 -10.99 -6.97
N VAL A 103 2.85 -11.86 -7.97
CA VAL A 103 2.79 -13.32 -7.74
C VAL A 103 3.99 -13.80 -6.94
N ARG A 104 5.21 -13.40 -7.33
CA ARG A 104 6.45 -13.78 -6.62
C ARG A 104 6.48 -13.22 -5.20
N ILE A 105 6.03 -11.97 -5.00
CA ILE A 105 5.92 -11.35 -3.68
C ILE A 105 4.97 -12.14 -2.80
N CYS A 106 3.76 -12.48 -3.27
CA CYS A 106 2.80 -13.22 -2.46
C CYS A 106 3.32 -14.63 -2.07
N VAL A 107 4.10 -15.27 -2.95
CA VAL A 107 4.73 -16.57 -2.67
C VAL A 107 5.92 -16.45 -1.71
N GLY A 108 6.74 -15.41 -1.85
CA GLY A 108 7.97 -15.23 -1.07
C GLY A 108 7.75 -14.59 0.31
N LEU A 109 6.73 -13.74 0.45
CA LEU A 109 6.48 -12.98 1.67
C LEU A 109 6.33 -13.86 2.92
N PRO A 110 5.61 -15.01 2.90
CA PRO A 110 5.54 -15.90 4.06
C PRO A 110 6.89 -16.37 4.59
N GLY A 111 7.85 -16.65 3.72
CA GLY A 111 9.21 -17.01 4.12
C GLY A 111 9.99 -15.82 4.67
N ALA A 112 9.78 -14.63 4.10
CA ALA A 112 10.50 -13.43 4.50
C ALA A 112 10.02 -12.82 5.83
N VAL A 113 8.79 -13.09 6.26
CA VAL A 113 8.29 -12.62 7.57
C VAL A 113 8.68 -13.54 8.72
N ALA A 114 9.32 -14.67 8.45
CA ALA A 114 9.72 -15.64 9.47
C ALA A 114 10.95 -15.14 10.24
N SER A 115 10.90 -15.22 11.58
CA SER A 115 12.04 -14.99 12.47
C SER A 115 12.80 -13.67 12.25
N LEU A 116 12.06 -12.57 12.08
CA LEU A 116 12.64 -11.24 11.90
C LEU A 116 13.17 -10.63 13.20
N SER A 117 14.27 -9.88 13.10
CA SER A 117 14.67 -8.90 14.11
C SER A 117 13.75 -7.67 14.08
N ASP A 118 13.76 -6.86 15.14
CA ASP A 118 12.99 -5.61 15.22
C ASP A 118 13.27 -4.67 14.02
N GLU A 119 14.55 -4.54 13.63
CA GLU A 119 14.98 -3.70 12.50
C GLU A 119 14.48 -4.26 11.16
N ALA A 120 14.62 -5.57 10.95
CA ALA A 120 14.17 -6.23 9.74
C ALA A 120 12.63 -6.18 9.61
N ALA A 121 11.91 -6.32 10.73
CA ALA A 121 10.46 -6.14 10.78
C ALA A 121 10.06 -4.69 10.44
N ALA A 122 10.77 -3.68 10.94
CA ALA A 122 10.49 -2.28 10.62
C ALA A 122 10.73 -1.97 9.13
N SER A 123 11.80 -2.51 8.54
CA SER A 123 12.10 -2.37 7.11
C SER A 123 11.03 -3.06 6.25
N LEU A 124 10.73 -4.33 6.54
CA LEU A 124 9.74 -5.09 5.77
C LEU A 124 8.33 -4.50 5.89
N ARG A 125 7.94 -3.96 7.05
CA ARG A 125 6.69 -3.22 7.23
C ARG A 125 6.58 -2.06 6.23
N THR A 126 7.66 -1.32 6.02
CA THR A 126 7.70 -0.20 5.07
C THR A 126 7.43 -0.67 3.64
N HIS A 127 8.00 -1.81 3.25
CA HIS A 127 7.72 -2.44 1.96
C HIS A 127 6.26 -2.91 1.85
N ILE A 128 5.70 -3.54 2.89
CA ILE A 128 4.30 -3.97 2.93
C ILE A 128 3.36 -2.77 2.73
N ASP A 129 3.62 -1.66 3.43
CA ASP A 129 2.84 -0.43 3.34
C ASP A 129 2.90 0.18 1.94
N ALA A 130 4.08 0.19 1.33
CA ALA A 130 4.29 0.72 -0.01
C ALA A 130 3.57 -0.12 -1.07
N VAL A 131 3.67 -1.46 -0.99
CA VAL A 131 2.95 -2.39 -1.90
C VAL A 131 1.44 -2.26 -1.73
N HIS A 132 0.94 -2.25 -0.49
CA HIS A 132 -0.50 -2.09 -0.24
C HIS A 132 -1.04 -0.78 -0.81
N SER A 133 -0.29 0.32 -0.63
CA SER A 133 -0.65 1.64 -1.19
C SER A 133 -0.61 1.65 -2.72
N ALA A 134 0.38 0.97 -3.32
CA ALA A 134 0.52 0.83 -4.77
C ALA A 134 -0.65 0.05 -5.39
N LEU A 135 -1.14 -1.00 -4.72
CA LEU A 135 -2.32 -1.73 -5.19
C LEU A 135 -3.61 -0.92 -5.04
N ALA A 136 -3.75 -0.15 -3.96
CA ALA A 136 -4.88 0.77 -3.79
C ALA A 136 -4.89 1.87 -4.87
N LEU A 137 -3.71 2.34 -5.28
CA LEU A 137 -3.54 3.29 -6.38
C LEU A 137 -4.09 2.72 -7.69
N LEU A 138 -3.73 1.48 -8.03
CA LEU A 138 -4.15 0.79 -9.25
C LEU A 138 -5.65 0.43 -9.25
N ALA A 139 -6.20 0.06 -8.09
CA ALA A 139 -7.61 -0.31 -7.98
C ALA A 139 -8.60 0.84 -8.22
N SER A 140 -8.16 2.10 -8.12
CA SER A 140 -9.05 3.27 -8.19
C SER A 140 -9.74 3.50 -9.55
N GLU A 141 -9.36 2.78 -10.62
CA GLU A 141 -9.89 2.97 -11.99
C GLU A 141 -10.28 1.67 -12.73
N GLY A 142 -10.90 0.71 -12.03
CA GLY A 142 -11.44 -0.52 -12.65
C GLY A 142 -12.91 -0.41 -13.07
N SER A 143 -13.25 0.28 -14.16
CA SER A 143 -14.55 0.07 -14.85
C SER A 143 -14.58 0.41 -16.36
N GLY A 144 -13.43 0.55 -17.04
CA GLY A 144 -13.41 1.04 -18.44
C GLY A 144 -12.50 0.37 -19.46
N GLY A 145 -11.74 -0.69 -19.14
CA GLY A 145 -10.78 -1.31 -20.07
C GLY A 145 -11.12 -2.76 -20.38
N THR A 146 -11.16 -3.12 -21.67
CA THR A 146 -11.41 -4.48 -22.17
C THR A 146 -10.36 -5.46 -21.69
N ALA A 147 -10.83 -6.57 -21.12
CA ALA A 147 -10.04 -7.68 -20.64
C ALA A 147 -9.32 -8.39 -21.81
N GLU A 148 -7.99 -8.29 -21.84
CA GLU A 148 -7.13 -9.25 -22.53
C GLU A 148 -6.02 -9.72 -21.57
N ALA A 149 -5.99 -11.03 -21.36
CA ALA A 149 -4.91 -11.87 -20.83
C ALA A 149 -3.97 -11.24 -19.77
N GLY A 150 -4.50 -11.05 -18.55
CA GLY A 150 -3.75 -10.75 -17.33
C GLY A 150 -4.61 -11.04 -16.10
N LEU A 151 -4.04 -11.11 -14.90
CA LEU A 151 -4.85 -11.07 -13.67
C LEU A 151 -5.52 -9.70 -13.62
N ASP A 152 -6.86 -9.65 -13.59
CA ASP A 152 -7.56 -8.38 -13.46
C ASP A 152 -7.09 -7.65 -12.19
N GLN A 153 -6.98 -6.32 -12.21
CA GLN A 153 -6.58 -5.50 -11.05
C GLN A 153 -7.28 -5.91 -9.71
N PRO A 154 -8.58 -6.23 -9.69
CA PRO A 154 -9.24 -6.80 -8.51
C PRO A 154 -8.63 -8.14 -8.03
N GLU A 155 -8.25 -9.05 -8.93
CA GLU A 155 -7.68 -10.36 -8.56
C GLU A 155 -6.29 -10.23 -7.91
N MET A 156 -5.48 -9.28 -8.37
CA MET A 156 -4.18 -8.98 -7.76
C MET A 156 -4.34 -8.46 -6.33
N ARG A 157 -5.31 -7.56 -6.11
CA ARG A 157 -5.61 -7.02 -4.79
C ARG A 157 -6.14 -8.12 -3.86
N GLU A 158 -7.04 -8.97 -4.32
CA GLU A 158 -7.57 -10.07 -3.51
C GLU A 158 -6.47 -11.06 -3.13
N ARG A 159 -5.59 -11.45 -4.06
CA ARG A 159 -4.46 -12.34 -3.75
C ARG A 159 -3.51 -11.74 -2.70
N TRP A 160 -3.25 -10.43 -2.79
CA TRP A 160 -2.47 -9.72 -1.79
C TRP A 160 -3.15 -9.77 -0.42
N LEU A 161 -4.44 -9.43 -0.34
CA LEU A 161 -5.20 -9.46 0.90
C LEU A 161 -5.31 -10.88 1.50
N ASP A 162 -5.46 -11.91 0.66
CA ASP A 162 -5.46 -13.31 1.09
C ASP A 162 -4.11 -13.70 1.70
N THR A 163 -3.01 -13.28 1.06
CA THR A 163 -1.65 -13.49 1.58
C THR A 163 -1.51 -12.82 2.95
N LEU A 164 -1.90 -11.54 3.07
CA LEU A 164 -1.85 -10.84 4.35
C LEU A 164 -2.74 -11.51 5.41
N GLY A 165 -3.90 -12.02 5.02
CA GLY A 165 -4.83 -12.75 5.88
C GLY A 165 -4.21 -14.03 6.45
N GLY A 166 -3.54 -14.81 5.61
CA GLY A 166 -2.81 -16.01 6.03
C GLY A 166 -1.66 -15.70 7.00
N LEU A 167 -0.91 -14.62 6.75
CA LEU A 167 0.18 -14.20 7.63
C LEU A 167 -0.34 -13.66 8.97
N ALA A 168 -1.40 -12.86 8.95
CA ALA A 168 -1.99 -12.29 10.17
C ALA A 168 -2.64 -13.34 11.08
N ALA A 169 -2.89 -14.55 10.57
CA ALA A 169 -3.38 -15.70 11.34
C ALA A 169 -2.23 -16.56 11.93
N SER A 170 -0.97 -16.26 11.59
CA SER A 170 0.20 -16.99 12.10
C SER A 170 0.67 -16.41 13.43
N ASP A 171 0.93 -17.29 14.39
CA ASP A 171 1.51 -16.92 15.69
C ASP A 171 3.05 -16.78 15.64
N GLN A 172 3.68 -17.09 14.50
CA GLN A 172 5.14 -17.16 14.36
C GLN A 172 5.77 -15.94 13.68
N ILE A 173 4.99 -14.88 13.45
CA ILE A 173 5.47 -13.65 12.84
C ILE A 173 5.69 -12.54 13.87
N HIS A 174 6.61 -11.64 13.56
CA HIS A 174 6.96 -10.53 14.44
C HIS A 174 5.73 -9.65 14.74
N GLY A 175 5.51 -9.29 16.02
CA GLY A 175 4.32 -8.57 16.47
C GLY A 175 4.02 -7.31 15.65
N LEU A 176 5.06 -6.52 15.34
CA LEU A 176 4.97 -5.32 14.47
C LEU A 176 4.28 -5.60 13.12
N ILE A 177 4.64 -6.71 12.48
CA ILE A 177 4.03 -7.10 11.21
C ILE A 177 2.59 -7.54 11.46
N THR A 178 2.33 -8.42 12.43
CA THR A 178 0.99 -8.92 12.75
C THR A 178 -0.02 -7.81 13.03
N GLY A 179 0.37 -6.85 13.86
CA GLY A 179 -0.46 -5.68 14.18
C GLY A 179 -0.76 -4.86 12.94
N ARG A 180 0.26 -4.62 12.10
CA ARG A 180 0.08 -3.87 10.86
C ARG A 180 -0.80 -4.60 9.85
N LEU A 181 -0.61 -5.89 9.66
CA LEU A 181 -1.46 -6.69 8.77
C LEU A 181 -2.91 -6.71 9.23
N THR A 182 -3.15 -6.85 10.55
CA THR A 182 -4.49 -6.77 11.14
C THR A 182 -5.15 -5.43 10.81
N ARG A 183 -4.41 -4.33 10.95
CA ARG A 183 -4.90 -2.98 10.60
C ARG A 183 -5.23 -2.86 9.10
N LEU A 184 -4.35 -3.31 8.22
CA LEU A 184 -4.56 -3.28 6.77
C LEU A 184 -5.78 -4.12 6.33
N LEU A 185 -5.98 -5.28 6.95
CA LEU A 185 -7.12 -6.15 6.66
C LEU A 185 -8.44 -5.57 7.18
N TYR A 186 -8.44 -4.94 8.35
CA TYR A 186 -9.59 -4.20 8.86
C TYR A 186 -9.95 -3.03 7.93
N ASP A 187 -8.98 -2.25 7.48
CA ASP A 187 -9.19 -1.14 6.53
C ASP A 187 -9.70 -1.62 5.17
N ALA A 188 -9.30 -2.83 4.75
CA ALA A 188 -9.81 -3.46 3.54
C ALA A 188 -11.19 -4.14 3.73
N GLY A 189 -11.77 -4.10 4.93
CA GLY A 189 -13.05 -4.76 5.25
C GLY A 189 -12.97 -6.29 5.30
N ARG A 190 -11.76 -6.86 5.33
CA ARG A 190 -11.51 -8.32 5.43
C ARG A 190 -11.64 -8.84 6.87
N LEU A 191 -11.45 -7.95 7.86
CA LEU A 191 -11.72 -8.22 9.27
C LEU A 191 -12.79 -7.26 9.76
N ASP A 192 -13.75 -7.78 10.51
CA ASP A 192 -14.72 -6.94 11.21
C ASP A 192 -14.15 -6.43 12.55
N ALA A 193 -14.91 -5.54 13.20
CA ALA A 193 -14.54 -4.99 14.50
C ALA A 193 -14.44 -6.06 15.60
N ALA A 194 -15.25 -7.13 15.53
CA ALA A 194 -15.28 -8.17 16.55
C ALA A 194 -14.01 -9.03 16.52
N GLU A 195 -13.60 -9.47 15.34
CA GLU A 195 -12.37 -10.24 15.13
C GLU A 195 -11.13 -9.38 15.37
N THR A 196 -11.16 -8.10 14.97
CA THR A 196 -10.07 -7.17 15.28
C THR A 196 -9.90 -6.98 16.78
N ARG A 197 -11.01 -6.79 17.52
CA ARG A 197 -11.00 -6.70 18.99
C ARG A 197 -10.46 -8.00 19.60
N ARG A 198 -10.89 -9.17 19.11
CA ARG A 198 -10.40 -10.48 19.57
C ARG A 198 -8.88 -10.59 19.43
N ARG A 199 -8.32 -10.21 18.28
CA ARG A 199 -6.86 -10.21 18.04
C ARG A 199 -6.12 -9.25 18.95
N MET A 200 -6.68 -8.06 19.18
CA MET A 200 -6.13 -7.08 20.11
C MET A 200 -6.11 -7.58 21.56
N SER A 201 -7.16 -8.26 22.00
CA SER A 201 -7.23 -8.84 23.35
C SER A 201 -6.25 -10.00 23.53
N LEU A 202 -6.05 -10.85 22.51
CA LEU A 202 -5.10 -11.98 22.59
C LEU A 202 -3.68 -11.53 22.90
N VAL A 203 -3.25 -10.40 22.34
CA VAL A 203 -1.91 -9.84 22.52
C VAL A 203 -1.68 -9.32 23.95
N LEU A 204 -2.75 -8.99 24.69
CA LEU A 204 -2.69 -8.57 26.08
C LEU A 204 -2.82 -9.73 27.07
N THR A 205 -2.90 -10.97 26.61
CA THR A 205 -3.08 -12.11 27.51
C THR A 205 -1.84 -12.37 28.37
N VAL A 206 -2.08 -12.85 29.59
CA VAL A 206 -1.02 -13.27 30.51
C VAL A 206 -0.29 -14.46 29.88
N GLY A 207 0.92 -14.21 29.36
CA GLY A 207 1.72 -15.20 28.64
C GLY A 207 2.38 -14.66 27.37
N THR A 208 1.88 -13.56 26.81
CA THR A 208 2.54 -12.87 25.70
C THR A 208 3.75 -12.09 26.23
N PRO A 209 4.95 -12.22 25.64
CA PRO A 209 6.09 -11.39 26.01
C PRO A 209 5.76 -9.90 25.86
N PRO A 210 6.01 -9.04 26.87
CA PRO A 210 5.65 -7.62 26.81
C PRO A 210 6.18 -6.89 25.58
N ALA A 211 7.39 -7.24 25.13
CA ALA A 211 7.98 -6.68 23.90
C ALA A 211 7.20 -7.06 22.63
N HIS A 212 6.68 -8.29 22.54
CA HIS A 212 5.84 -8.71 21.42
C HIS A 212 4.51 -7.93 21.41
N ALA A 213 3.88 -7.82 22.58
CA ALA A 213 2.64 -7.07 22.74
C ALA A 213 2.81 -5.60 22.37
N ALA A 214 3.91 -5.01 22.81
CA ALA A 214 4.31 -3.68 22.42
C ALA A 214 4.42 -3.58 20.88
N HIS A 215 5.31 -4.33 20.25
CA HIS A 215 5.49 -4.24 18.79
C HIS A 215 4.19 -4.42 18.01
N TRP A 216 3.31 -5.32 18.45
CA TRP A 216 1.99 -5.49 17.85
C TRP A 216 1.15 -4.22 17.87
N VAL A 217 1.06 -3.55 19.02
CA VAL A 217 0.30 -2.30 19.17
C VAL A 217 0.92 -1.19 18.32
N GLU A 218 2.25 -1.10 18.29
CA GLU A 218 2.97 -0.18 17.40
C GLU A 218 2.58 -0.39 15.94
N GLY A 219 2.56 -1.65 15.48
CA GLY A 219 2.20 -2.01 14.12
C GLY A 219 0.75 -1.68 13.78
N PHE A 220 -0.17 -1.97 14.70
CA PHE A 220 -1.61 -1.70 14.52
C PHE A 220 -1.92 -0.21 14.41
N LEU A 221 -1.26 0.62 15.22
CA LEU A 221 -1.43 2.07 15.24
C LEU A 221 -0.51 2.81 14.24
N ALA A 222 0.31 2.08 13.48
CA ALA A 222 1.13 2.67 12.43
C ALA A 222 0.22 3.23 11.31
N GLY A 223 0.63 4.37 10.73
CA GLY A 223 -0.13 5.05 9.66
C GLY A 223 -0.63 6.45 10.03
N GLY A 224 -0.36 6.93 11.24
CA GLY A 224 -0.61 8.31 11.68
C GLY A 224 -1.94 8.50 12.41
N GLY A 225 -2.02 9.56 13.21
CA GLY A 225 -3.18 9.81 14.08
C GLY A 225 -4.44 10.23 13.31
N LEU A 226 -4.28 10.67 12.07
CA LEU A 226 -5.38 11.16 11.23
C LEU A 226 -6.46 10.09 10.99
N LEU A 227 -6.09 8.81 10.90
CA LEU A 227 -7.08 7.72 10.74
C LEU A 227 -7.96 7.57 11.99
N LEU A 228 -7.39 7.67 13.20
CA LEU A 228 -8.15 7.68 14.46
C LEU A 228 -9.04 8.92 14.59
N VAL A 229 -8.63 10.03 13.99
CA VAL A 229 -9.41 11.26 13.94
C VAL A 229 -10.61 11.14 13.00
N HIS A 230 -10.60 10.28 11.99
CA HIS A 230 -11.69 10.16 11.02
C HIS A 230 -12.55 8.90 11.21
N ASP A 231 -11.98 7.81 11.71
CA ASP A 231 -12.67 6.55 11.94
C ASP A 231 -13.09 6.40 13.41
N ALA A 232 -14.38 6.64 13.68
CA ALA A 232 -14.96 6.50 15.01
C ALA A 232 -14.96 5.06 15.53
N ALA A 233 -15.17 4.08 14.64
CA ALA A 233 -15.21 2.68 15.03
C ALA A 233 -13.81 2.21 15.44
N LEU A 234 -12.77 2.59 14.69
CA LEU A 234 -11.39 2.32 15.06
C LEU A 234 -11.01 2.98 16.39
N LEU A 235 -11.38 4.25 16.58
CA LEU A 235 -11.10 4.95 17.84
C LEU A 235 -11.77 4.25 19.02
N SER A 236 -13.03 3.82 18.88
CA SER A 236 -13.74 3.04 19.91
C SER A 236 -13.03 1.74 20.22
N LEU A 237 -12.55 1.05 19.18
CA LEU A 237 -11.86 -0.23 19.32
C LEU A 237 -10.56 -0.07 20.13
N VAL A 238 -9.78 0.97 19.84
CA VAL A 238 -8.55 1.28 20.59
C VAL A 238 -8.87 1.72 22.03
N ASP A 239 -9.90 2.55 22.23
CA ASP A 239 -10.31 3.06 23.54
C ASP A 239 -10.84 1.95 24.47
N GLU A 240 -11.72 1.08 23.96
CA GLU A 240 -12.22 -0.09 24.67
C GLU A 240 -11.09 -1.04 25.05
N TRP A 241 -10.17 -1.28 24.12
CA TRP A 241 -9.01 -2.14 24.36
C TRP A 241 -8.10 -1.55 25.44
N LEU A 242 -7.74 -0.27 25.35
CA LEU A 242 -6.93 0.42 26.36
C LEU A 242 -7.59 0.38 27.75
N SER A 243 -8.91 0.57 27.79
CA SER A 243 -9.70 0.54 29.03
C SER A 243 -9.80 -0.85 29.66
N ALA A 244 -9.59 -1.91 28.86
CA ALA A 244 -9.63 -3.30 29.31
C ALA A 244 -8.25 -3.84 29.75
N VAL A 245 -7.16 -3.08 29.56
CA VAL A 245 -5.81 -3.51 29.98
C VAL A 245 -5.75 -3.56 31.51
N ALA A 246 -5.33 -4.69 32.07
CA ALA A 246 -5.13 -4.84 33.51
C ALA A 246 -4.04 -3.88 34.02
N GLY A 247 -4.21 -3.34 35.24
CA GLY A 247 -3.30 -2.32 35.80
C GLY A 247 -1.82 -2.72 35.81
N ASP A 248 -1.52 -3.99 36.10
CA ASP A 248 -0.15 -4.50 36.12
C ASP A 248 0.47 -4.51 34.71
N SER A 249 -0.29 -4.92 33.69
CA SER A 249 0.14 -4.92 32.28
C SER A 249 0.16 -3.52 31.66
N PHE A 250 -0.65 -2.58 32.18
CA PHE A 250 -0.72 -1.21 31.67
C PHE A 250 0.62 -0.49 31.81
N THR A 251 1.32 -0.70 32.93
CA THR A 251 2.63 -0.09 33.18
C THR A 251 3.68 -0.54 32.16
N ASP A 252 3.61 -1.80 31.70
CA ASP A 252 4.55 -2.37 30.74
C ASP A 252 4.33 -1.84 29.31
N VAL A 253 3.07 -1.61 28.91
CA VAL A 253 2.74 -1.13 27.57
C VAL A 253 2.78 0.40 27.44
N LEU A 254 2.68 1.14 28.54
CA LEU A 254 2.60 2.61 28.56
C LEU A 254 3.78 3.33 27.87
N PRO A 255 5.06 2.93 28.06
CA PRO A 255 6.17 3.59 27.38
C PRO A 255 6.05 3.53 25.86
N LEU A 256 5.59 2.39 25.33
CA LEU A 256 5.37 2.25 23.91
C LEU A 256 4.17 3.07 23.45
N LEU A 257 3.03 2.98 24.13
CA LEU A 257 1.85 3.78 23.79
C LEU A 257 2.22 5.27 23.71
N ARG A 258 2.99 5.76 24.69
CA ARG A 258 3.49 7.14 24.70
C ARG A 258 4.39 7.44 23.50
N ARG A 259 5.27 6.51 23.10
CA ARG A 259 6.11 6.65 21.90
C ARG A 259 5.24 6.71 20.64
N THR A 260 4.32 5.76 20.46
CA THR A 260 3.44 5.66 19.30
C THR A 260 2.54 6.88 19.16
N PHE A 261 1.76 7.23 20.19
CA PHE A 261 0.93 8.44 20.17
C PHE A 261 1.78 9.72 20.08
N GLY A 262 3.03 9.69 20.57
CA GLY A 262 3.98 10.79 20.45
C GLY A 262 4.38 11.11 19.01
N THR A 263 4.33 10.13 18.10
CA THR A 263 4.61 10.33 16.66
C THR A 263 3.51 11.10 15.94
N PHE A 264 2.28 11.13 16.47
CA PHE A 264 1.15 11.82 15.85
C PHE A 264 1.33 13.33 15.93
N ALA A 265 0.84 14.05 14.93
CA ALA A 265 0.95 15.51 14.90
C ALA A 265 0.18 16.12 16.09
N PRO A 266 0.63 17.25 16.68
CA PRO A 266 -0.06 17.88 17.80
C PRO A 266 -1.57 18.15 17.59
N PRO A 267 -2.03 18.57 16.39
CA PRO A 267 -3.47 18.71 16.12
C PRO A 267 -4.24 17.39 16.18
N GLU A 268 -3.65 16.29 15.68
CA GLU A 268 -4.25 14.96 15.69
C GLU A 268 -4.47 14.48 17.12
N ARG A 269 -3.45 14.59 17.98
CA ARG A 269 -3.54 14.21 19.39
C ARG A 269 -4.62 15.00 20.14
N ARG A 270 -4.75 16.29 19.84
CA ARG A 270 -5.81 17.14 20.43
C ARG A 270 -7.19 16.65 20.01
N SER A 271 -7.39 16.43 18.71
CA SER A 271 -8.68 15.98 18.18
C SER A 271 -9.06 14.58 18.69
N ILE A 272 -8.11 13.64 18.76
CA ILE A 272 -8.31 12.32 19.38
C ILE A 272 -8.76 12.49 20.84
N GLY A 273 -8.05 13.30 21.62
CA GLY A 273 -8.38 13.54 23.03
C GLY A 273 -9.74 14.20 23.24
N GLU A 274 -10.12 15.14 22.38
CA GLU A 274 -11.46 15.77 22.40
C GLU A 274 -12.56 14.75 22.10
N ARG A 275 -12.35 13.87 21.11
CA ARG A 275 -13.31 12.81 20.75
C ARG A 275 -13.48 11.77 21.86
N VAL A 276 -12.38 11.33 22.49
CA VAL A 276 -12.46 10.40 23.63
C VAL A 276 -13.18 11.06 24.82
N ARG A 277 -12.90 12.34 25.12
CA ARG A 277 -13.58 13.08 26.21
C ARG A 277 -15.06 13.33 25.94
N GLY A 278 -15.44 13.54 24.69
CA GLY A 278 -16.84 13.70 24.27
C GLY A 278 -17.65 12.40 24.35
N GLY A 279 -17.02 11.28 24.72
CA GLY A 279 -17.50 9.94 24.48
C GLY A 279 -17.29 9.60 23.01
N VAL A 280 -16.70 8.43 22.73
CA VAL A 280 -16.77 7.85 21.38
C VAL A 280 -18.23 7.47 21.18
N ALA A 281 -19.06 8.43 20.77
CA ALA A 281 -20.43 8.13 20.37
C ALA A 281 -20.28 7.03 19.32
N SER A 282 -20.77 5.82 19.63
CA SER A 282 -20.95 4.78 18.64
C SER A 282 -21.68 5.47 17.52
N SER A 283 -20.99 5.72 16.40
CA SER A 283 -21.65 6.14 15.20
C SER A 283 -22.48 4.91 14.84
N GLU A 284 -23.71 4.85 15.37
CA GLU A 284 -24.78 4.19 14.64
C GLU A 284 -24.60 4.67 13.20
N PRO A 285 -24.66 3.77 12.20
CA PRO A 285 -24.59 4.20 10.83
C PRO A 285 -25.67 5.27 10.72
N VAL A 286 -25.24 6.52 10.59
CA VAL A 286 -26.13 7.58 10.16
C VAL A 286 -26.40 7.14 8.74
N VAL A 287 -27.46 6.35 8.59
CA VAL A 287 -28.16 6.23 7.32
C VAL A 287 -28.63 7.65 7.11
N ALA A 288 -27.74 8.49 6.58
CA ALA A 288 -28.07 9.81 6.12
C ALA A 288 -29.16 9.49 5.11
N ARG A 289 -30.40 9.78 5.51
CA ARG A 289 -31.55 9.64 4.65
C ARG A 289 -31.27 10.64 3.54
N LEU A 290 -30.63 10.14 2.47
CA LEU A 290 -30.28 10.91 1.30
C LEU A 290 -31.60 11.41 0.76
N ASP A 291 -31.80 12.71 0.89
CA ASP A 291 -32.88 13.41 0.25
C ASP A 291 -32.61 13.32 -1.25
N ARG A 292 -33.27 12.34 -1.89
CA ARG A 292 -33.09 12.05 -3.31
C ARG A 292 -33.46 13.23 -4.19
N GLU A 293 -34.40 14.07 -3.76
CA GLU A 293 -34.77 15.28 -4.50
C GLU A 293 -33.64 16.31 -4.46
N ARG A 294 -33.05 16.56 -3.28
CA ARG A 294 -31.88 17.43 -3.18
C ARG A 294 -30.65 16.88 -3.89
N ALA A 295 -30.41 15.58 -3.81
CA ALA A 295 -29.30 14.95 -4.52
C ALA A 295 -29.47 15.08 -6.04
N ALA A 296 -30.70 14.94 -6.57
CA ALA A 296 -30.98 15.10 -7.98
C ALA A 296 -30.65 16.51 -8.51
N LEU A 297 -30.79 17.56 -7.69
CA LEU A 297 -30.50 18.94 -8.11
C LEU A 297 -29.02 19.21 -8.41
N VAL A 298 -28.10 18.46 -7.80
CA VAL A 298 -26.64 18.63 -8.02
C VAL A 298 -26.09 17.73 -9.12
N LEU A 299 -26.84 16.73 -9.58
CA LEU A 299 -26.40 15.80 -10.63
C LEU A 299 -26.08 16.45 -11.98
N PRO A 300 -26.83 17.45 -12.49
CA PRO A 300 -26.48 18.10 -13.76
C PRO A 300 -25.13 18.81 -13.70
N THR A 301 -24.87 19.52 -12.59
CA THR A 301 -23.60 20.20 -12.35
C THR A 301 -22.46 19.19 -12.23
N LEU A 302 -22.65 18.10 -11.49
CA LEU A 302 -21.65 17.04 -11.36
C LEU A 302 -21.39 16.33 -12.69
N SER A 303 -22.43 16.08 -13.48
CA SER A 303 -22.28 15.50 -14.83
C SER A 303 -21.50 16.42 -15.77
N THR A 304 -21.64 17.73 -15.60
CA THR A 304 -20.89 18.75 -16.35
C THR A 304 -19.42 18.78 -15.93
N LEU A 305 -19.15 18.74 -14.62
CA LEU A 305 -17.78 18.75 -14.08
C LEU A 305 -17.03 17.44 -14.39
N LEU A 306 -17.73 16.31 -14.39
CA LEU A 306 -17.14 14.98 -14.57
C LEU A 306 -17.17 14.48 -16.01
N GLY A 307 -17.73 15.27 -16.94
CA GLY A 307 -17.76 14.94 -18.37
C GLY A 307 -18.53 13.66 -18.72
N ARG A 308 -19.43 13.18 -17.83
CA ARG A 308 -20.25 11.99 -18.04
C ARG A 308 -21.61 12.11 -17.38
N GLU A 309 -22.62 11.49 -17.99
CA GLU A 309 -23.99 11.51 -17.48
C GLU A 309 -24.13 10.63 -16.23
N ILE A 310 -24.52 11.22 -15.09
CA ILE A 310 -24.79 10.49 -13.85
C ILE A 310 -26.30 10.26 -13.74
N ARG A 311 -26.76 9.03 -13.98
CA ARG A 311 -28.17 8.65 -13.86
C ARG A 311 -28.49 8.18 -12.44
N HIS A 312 -29.65 8.59 -11.93
CA HIS A 312 -30.18 8.13 -10.63
C HIS A 312 -31.18 6.98 -10.85
N GLY A 313 -31.14 5.95 -10.01
CA GLY A 313 -32.12 4.86 -9.92
C GLY A 313 -33.16 5.06 -8.82
#